data_AF-A0A918EEI0-F1
#
_entry.id   AF-A0A918EEI0-F1
#
_cell.length_a   1.000
_cell.length_b   1.000
_cell.length_c   1.000
_cell.angle_alpha   90.00
_cell.angle_beta   90.00
_cell.angle_gamma   90.00
#
_symmetry.space_group_name_H-M   'P 1'
#
loop_
_entity.id
_entity.type
_entity.pdbx_description
1 polymer ?
#
loop_
_entity_poly.entity_id
_entity_poly.type
_entity_poly.pdbx_seq_one_letter_code
_entity_poly.pdbx_strand_id
1 'polypeptide(L)'
;MRELPVPLMGDRTSAGGRAGYYRAMTVNPIQVQKFLSGVDYPATKDDIVDTAQAQGADDDLLEVLRNLPMDQFDSPNDVSEAIGKLNDQ
;
A
#
# COMPACT_ATOMS: atom_id res chain seq x y z
N MET A 1 35.81 -11.97 42.65
CA MET A 1 34.81 -11.08 43.28
C MET A 1 34.03 -10.48 42.13
N ARG A 2 32.95 -11.15 41.66
CA ARG A 2 31.54 -10.74 41.87
C ARG A 2 31.41 -9.23 41.63
N GLU A 3 30.78 -8.76 40.56
CA GLU A 3 29.31 -8.74 40.43
C GLU A 3 28.82 -8.73 38.95
N LEU A 4 27.79 -9.53 38.67
CA LEU A 4 26.75 -9.23 37.67
C LEU A 4 25.61 -8.54 38.42
N PRO A 5 24.87 -7.62 37.78
CA PRO A 5 23.58 -8.06 37.23
C PRO A 5 23.28 -7.54 35.81
N VAL A 6 22.63 -8.39 35.04
CA VAL A 6 21.99 -8.11 33.74
C VAL A 6 20.73 -7.23 33.91
N PRO A 7 20.60 -6.12 33.16
CA PRO A 7 19.31 -5.52 32.87
C PRO A 7 18.76 -5.99 31.51
N LEU A 8 17.45 -6.20 31.54
CA LEU A 8 16.58 -6.78 30.54
C LEU A 8 16.29 -5.83 29.37
N MET A 9 15.74 -6.45 28.32
CA MET A 9 14.67 -5.92 27.47
C MET A 9 15.13 -5.17 26.22
N GLY A 10 14.81 -5.78 25.08
CA GLY A 10 15.28 -5.36 23.78
C GLY A 10 14.80 -3.98 23.33
N ASP A 11 15.73 -3.29 22.69
CA ASP A 11 15.48 -2.20 21.75
C ASP A 11 14.92 -2.75 20.43
N ARG A 12 13.76 -3.40 20.51
CA ARG A 12 12.83 -3.32 19.39
C ARG A 12 12.00 -2.06 19.62
N THR A 13 11.89 -1.26 18.57
CA THR A 13 10.95 -0.16 18.37
C THR A 13 11.41 1.18 18.98
N SER A 14 11.90 2.09 18.13
CA SER A 14 11.12 3.25 17.70
C SER A 14 12.01 4.26 16.97
N ALA A 15 11.87 4.30 15.64
CA ALA A 15 12.15 5.51 14.86
C ALA A 15 11.03 5.62 13.82
N GLY A 16 9.82 5.87 14.31
CA GLY A 16 8.70 6.34 13.50
C GLY A 16 8.99 7.75 13.00
N GLY A 17 9.71 7.84 11.88
CA GLY A 17 9.65 8.99 10.98
C GLY A 17 8.46 8.83 10.05
N ARG A 18 7.23 8.80 10.58
CA ARG A 18 5.99 8.64 9.81
C ARG A 18 5.00 9.76 10.13
N ALA A 19 5.41 11.00 9.84
CA ALA A 19 4.51 12.14 9.78
C ALA A 19 5.26 13.30 9.11
N GLY A 20 5.09 13.47 7.79
CA GLY A 20 5.65 14.63 7.11
C GLY A 20 5.51 14.68 5.59
N TYR A 21 5.47 13.53 4.90
CA TYR A 21 5.47 13.51 3.43
C TYR A 21 4.13 13.10 2.77
N TYR A 22 3.10 12.79 3.56
CA TYR A 22 1.79 12.33 3.08
C TYR A 22 0.90 13.42 2.43
N ARG A 23 1.47 14.48 1.85
CA ARG A 23 0.66 15.60 1.32
C ARG A 23 0.79 15.87 -0.18
N ALA A 24 1.62 15.14 -0.93
CA ALA A 24 1.86 15.56 -2.31
C ALA A 24 2.29 14.45 -3.31
N MET A 25 1.76 13.24 -3.22
CA MET A 25 1.86 12.29 -4.34
C MET A 25 0.46 11.95 -4.83
N THR A 26 0.00 12.79 -5.76
CA THR A 26 -1.18 12.54 -6.57
C THR A 26 -0.96 11.25 -7.36
N VAL A 27 -1.54 10.14 -6.89
CA VAL A 27 -1.65 8.92 -7.69
C VAL A 27 -2.29 9.30 -9.04
N ASN A 28 -1.55 9.15 -10.13
CA ASN A 28 -2.01 9.55 -11.45
C ASN A 28 -3.08 8.57 -11.93
N PRO A 29 -4.34 9.00 -12.15
CA PRO A 29 -5.42 8.09 -12.55
C PRO A 29 -5.14 7.43 -13.92
N ILE A 30 -4.38 8.10 -14.79
CA ILE A 30 -3.92 7.55 -16.08
C ILE A 30 -3.02 6.33 -15.87
N GLN A 31 -2.10 6.38 -14.91
CA GLN A 31 -1.19 5.27 -14.64
C GLN A 31 -1.95 4.10 -14.01
N VAL A 32 -2.84 4.40 -13.07
CA VAL A 32 -3.75 3.42 -12.45
C VAL A 32 -4.55 2.68 -13.52
N GLN A 33 -5.24 3.39 -14.42
CA GLN A 33 -6.03 2.75 -15.48
C GLN A 33 -5.20 1.82 -16.37
N LYS A 34 -3.94 2.18 -16.66
CA LYS A 34 -3.02 1.34 -17.44
C LYS A 34 -2.67 0.05 -16.68
N PHE A 35 -2.32 0.15 -15.40
CA PHE A 35 -1.97 -1.00 -14.58
C PHE A 35 -3.17 -1.94 -14.40
N LEU A 36 -4.35 -1.37 -14.16
CA LEU A 36 -5.58 -2.13 -13.94
C LEU A 36 -6.06 -2.87 -15.18
N SER A 37 -5.82 -2.33 -16.39
CA SER A 37 -6.17 -3.02 -17.65
C SER A 37 -5.31 -4.25 -17.94
N GLY A 38 -4.17 -4.41 -17.24
CA GLY A 38 -3.24 -5.54 -17.40
C GLY A 38 -3.39 -6.63 -16.33
N VAL A 39 -4.38 -6.52 -15.44
CA VAL A 39 -4.68 -7.52 -14.40
C VAL A 39 -5.71 -8.52 -14.96
N ASP A 40 -5.49 -9.80 -14.72
CA ASP A 40 -6.46 -10.85 -15.00
C ASP A 40 -7.49 -10.94 -13.87
N TYR A 41 -8.73 -10.53 -14.15
CA TYR A 41 -9.82 -10.59 -13.18
C TYR A 41 -10.59 -11.92 -13.26
N PRO A 42 -11.11 -12.45 -12.13
CA PRO A 42 -11.13 -11.85 -10.79
C PRO A 42 -9.78 -11.91 -10.07
N ALA A 43 -9.38 -10.79 -9.47
CA ALA A 43 -8.11 -10.64 -8.76
C ALA A 43 -8.33 -10.22 -7.30
N THR A 44 -7.43 -10.63 -6.42
CA THR A 44 -7.47 -10.21 -5.01
C THR A 44 -6.70 -8.91 -4.83
N LYS A 45 -6.96 -8.17 -3.75
CA LYS A 45 -6.19 -6.96 -3.38
C LYS A 45 -4.68 -7.24 -3.39
N ASP A 46 -4.27 -8.37 -2.83
CA ASP A 46 -2.86 -8.75 -2.75
C ASP A 46 -2.27 -9.02 -4.14
N ASP A 47 -3.01 -9.73 -5.00
CA ASP A 47 -2.63 -10.00 -6.39
C ASP A 47 -2.55 -8.72 -7.24
N ILE A 48 -3.46 -7.77 -7.02
CA ILE A 48 -3.43 -6.45 -7.67
C ILE A 48 -2.23 -5.65 -7.18
N VAL A 49 -1.92 -5.68 -5.88
CA VAL A 49 -0.74 -5.01 -5.31
C VAL A 49 0.54 -5.61 -5.86
N ASP A 50 0.66 -6.94 -5.92
CA ASP A 50 1.82 -7.64 -6.48
C ASP A 50 1.98 -7.33 -7.97
N THR A 51 0.89 -7.42 -8.73
CA THR A 51 0.88 -7.10 -10.16
C THR A 51 1.21 -5.64 -10.41
N ALA A 52 0.63 -4.71 -9.64
CA ALA A 52 0.94 -3.29 -9.73
C ALA A 52 2.41 -3.04 -9.38
N GLN A 53 2.94 -3.68 -8.34
CA GLN A 53 4.35 -3.57 -7.94
C GLN A 53 5.27 -4.11 -9.04
N ALA A 54 4.95 -5.26 -9.63
CA ALA A 54 5.69 -5.86 -10.74
C ALA A 54 5.65 -4.97 -12.00
N GLN A 55 4.56 -4.26 -12.24
CA GLN A 55 4.42 -3.29 -13.33
C GLN A 55 5.08 -1.93 -13.03
N GLY A 56 5.60 -1.72 -11.82
CA GLY A 56 6.28 -0.49 -11.42
C GLY A 56 5.34 0.60 -10.93
N ALA A 57 4.24 0.24 -10.29
CA ALA A 57 3.37 1.17 -9.59
C ALA A 57 4.13 1.90 -8.48
N ASP A 58 3.84 3.20 -8.31
CA ASP A 58 4.37 4.00 -7.22
C ASP A 58 3.98 3.43 -5.85
N ASP A 59 4.86 3.60 -4.86
CA ASP A 59 4.63 3.18 -3.47
C ASP A 59 3.32 3.76 -2.91
N ASP A 60 2.94 4.98 -3.29
CA ASP A 60 1.65 5.59 -2.92
C ASP A 60 0.46 4.81 -3.48
N LEU A 61 0.52 4.38 -4.75
CA LEU A 61 -0.54 3.56 -5.33
C LEU A 61 -0.62 2.20 -4.63
N LEU A 62 0.52 1.59 -4.29
CA LEU A 62 0.57 0.34 -3.53
C LEU A 62 0.00 0.51 -2.11
N GLU A 63 0.29 1.61 -1.42
CA GLU A 63 -0.32 1.91 -0.11
C GLU A 63 -1.84 2.12 -0.23
N VAL A 64 -2.31 2.85 -1.23
CA VAL A 64 -3.74 3.06 -1.46
C VAL A 64 -4.44 1.73 -1.76
N LEU A 65 -3.87 0.91 -2.65
CA LEU A 65 -4.39 -0.43 -2.97
C LEU A 65 -4.46 -1.31 -1.71
N ARG A 66 -3.43 -1.29 -0.86
CA ARG A 66 -3.41 -2.03 0.42
C ARG A 66 -4.45 -1.53 1.43
N ASN A 67 -4.75 -0.23 1.40
CA ASN A 67 -5.77 0.40 2.25
C ASN A 67 -7.20 0.20 1.73
N LEU A 68 -7.40 -0.44 0.58
CA LEU A 68 -8.75 -0.70 0.08
C LEU A 68 -9.53 -1.61 1.05
N PRO A 69 -10.79 -1.27 1.37
CA PRO A 69 -11.65 -2.07 2.24
C PRO A 69 -12.13 -3.37 1.57
N MET A 70 -11.88 -3.52 0.27
CA MET A 70 -12.29 -4.66 -0.54
C MET A 70 -11.10 -5.59 -0.73
N ASP A 71 -11.33 -6.90 -0.59
CA ASP A 71 -10.27 -7.91 -0.71
C ASP A 71 -10.24 -8.59 -2.08
N GLN A 72 -11.30 -8.43 -2.88
CA GLN A 72 -11.43 -8.98 -4.23
C GLN A 72 -12.08 -7.96 -5.16
N PHE A 73 -11.66 -7.99 -6.43
CA PHE A 73 -12.15 -7.14 -7.49
C PHE A 73 -12.41 -7.99 -8.73
N ASP A 74 -13.54 -7.75 -9.38
CA ASP A 74 -13.95 -8.45 -10.59
C ASP A 74 -13.63 -7.66 -11.86
N SER A 75 -13.26 -6.39 -11.72
CA SER A 75 -13.02 -5.51 -12.85
C SER A 75 -12.05 -4.37 -12.51
N PRO A 76 -11.36 -3.81 -13.52
CA PRO A 76 -10.52 -2.63 -13.33
C PRO A 76 -11.34 -1.38 -12.93
N ASN A 77 -12.64 -1.38 -13.23
CA ASN A 77 -13.53 -0.30 -12.84
C ASN A 77 -13.75 -0.28 -11.33
N ASP A 78 -13.96 -1.45 -10.71
CA ASP A 78 -14.08 -1.59 -9.24
C ASP A 78 -12.86 -1.04 -8.51
N VAL A 79 -11.65 -1.36 -8.99
CA VAL A 79 -10.41 -0.88 -8.36
C VAL A 79 -10.29 0.64 -8.52
N SER A 80 -10.59 1.16 -9.71
CA SER A 80 -10.56 2.60 -9.99
C SER A 80 -11.54 3.38 -9.11
N GLU A 81 -12.76 2.88 -8.94
CA GLU A 81 -13.75 3.46 -8.04
C GLU A 81 -13.31 3.42 -6.58
N ALA A 82 -12.73 2.30 -6.14
CA ALA A 82 -12.29 2.13 -4.77
C ALA A 82 -11.14 3.07 -4.41
N ILE A 83 -10.18 3.26 -5.33
CA ILE A 83 -9.10 4.26 -5.22
C ILE A 83 -9.67 5.68 -5.21
N GLY A 84 -10.61 5.98 -6.12
CA GLY A 84 -11.25 7.31 -6.20
C GLY A 84 -11.95 7.69 -4.90
N LYS A 85 -12.63 6.74 -4.24
CA LYS A 85 -13.30 6.94 -2.95
C LYS A 85 -12.33 7.27 -1.80
N LEU A 86 -11.08 6.81 -1.85
CA LEU A 86 -10.07 7.11 -0.82
C LEU A 86 -9.46 8.51 -1.00
N ASN A 87 -9.30 8.98 -2.25
CA ASN A 87 -8.67 10.26 -2.56
C ASN A 87 -9.63 11.47 -2.46
N ASP A 88 -10.94 11.25 -2.36
CA ASP A 88 -11.97 12.30 -2.23
C ASP A 88 -12.21 12.72 -0.75
N GLN A 89 -11.45 12.19 0.21
CA GLN A 89 -11.62 12.43 1.65
C GLN A 89 -10.81 13.60 2.21
#